data_AF-A0A094F4K4-F1
#
_entry.id   AF-A0A094F4K4-F1
#
_cell.length_a   1.000
_cell.length_b   1.000
_cell.length_c   1.000
_cell.angle_alpha   90.00
_cell.angle_beta   90.00
_cell.angle_gamma   90.00
#
_symmetry.space_group_name_H-M   'P 1'
#
loop_
_entity.id
_entity.type
_entity.pdbx_description
1 polymer ?
#
loop_
_entity_poly.entity_id
_entity_poly.type
_entity_poly.pdbx_seq_one_letter_code
_entity_poly.pdbx_strand_id
1 'polypeptide(L)'
;MKISGYVLPIISSSSLVDSINISKLGSDLLALYTFSDPATAKFLSQHLNALTSFANSIPSHILVGPAAPNTPVSPPHYHKYSTDMFSSPRPQYITLPAPSSNLALIDDVLARFHEPAGQSSALVKLRGKVVGKDGKAAKLLKPKKAQPKGSQLGFFEQGIVLGAGLVLTVVISTVVGGGWVLRRYIDEHRHL
;
A
#
# COMPACT_ATOMS: atom_id res chain seq x y z
N MET A 1 38.33 7.08 1.07
CA MET A 1 38.56 8.55 1.07
C MET A 1 37.20 9.23 1.16
N LYS A 2 36.88 9.91 2.27
CA LYS A 2 35.58 10.59 2.44
C LYS A 2 35.68 11.99 1.85
N ILE A 3 35.14 12.17 0.64
CA ILE A 3 35.09 13.46 -0.03
C ILE A 3 33.83 14.18 0.45
N SER A 4 33.96 15.40 0.98
CA SER A 4 32.83 16.24 1.40
C SER A 4 32.82 17.49 0.52
N GLY A 5 31.80 17.64 -0.32
CA GLY A 5 31.69 18.75 -1.29
C GLY A 5 31.14 18.29 -2.65
N TYR A 6 30.96 19.23 -3.58
CA TYR A 6 30.53 18.96 -4.96
C TYR A 6 31.74 18.61 -5.83
N VAL A 7 32.16 17.34 -5.79
CA VAL A 7 33.32 16.86 -6.56
C VAL A 7 32.92 15.62 -7.36
N LEU A 8 33.23 15.64 -8.66
CA LEU A 8 33.04 14.50 -9.56
C LEU A 8 34.41 13.98 -10.02
N PRO A 9 34.99 12.97 -9.35
CA PRO A 9 36.24 12.36 -9.79
C PRO A 9 35.99 11.52 -11.05
N ILE A 10 36.80 11.73 -12.07
CA ILE A 10 36.76 10.96 -13.32
C ILE A 10 38.01 10.10 -13.36
N ILE A 11 37.82 8.79 -13.55
CA ILE A 11 38.89 7.82 -13.65
C ILE A 11 38.67 7.05 -14.96
N SER A 12 39.74 6.91 -15.74
CA SER A 12 39.74 6.07 -16.94
C SER A 12 40.19 4.66 -16.56
N SER A 13 39.55 3.66 -17.17
CA SER A 13 39.94 2.25 -17.04
C SER A 13 40.10 1.65 -18.44
N SER A 14 41.13 0.84 -18.61
CA SER A 14 41.46 0.22 -19.91
C SER A 14 40.65 -1.05 -20.19
N SER A 15 40.22 -1.75 -19.14
CA SER A 15 39.45 -2.99 -19.24
C SER A 15 38.36 -3.09 -18.17
N LEU A 16 37.44 -4.04 -18.35
CA LEU A 16 36.38 -4.33 -17.39
C LEU A 16 36.91 -4.85 -16.05
N VAL A 17 38.01 -5.60 -16.08
CA VAL A 17 38.64 -6.15 -14.86
C VAL A 17 39.41 -5.06 -14.12
N ASP A 18 40.04 -4.16 -14.87
CA ASP A 18 40.75 -2.99 -14.35
C ASP A 18 39.79 -2.08 -13.57
N SER A 19 38.60 -1.80 -14.11
CA SER A 19 37.58 -1.01 -13.41
C SER A 19 37.09 -1.65 -12.11
N ILE A 20 36.98 -2.99 -12.06
CA ILE A 20 36.67 -3.72 -10.83
C ILE A 20 37.79 -3.57 -9.81
N ASN A 21 39.06 -3.74 -10.22
CA ASN A 21 40.19 -3.61 -9.30
C ASN A 21 40.33 -2.21 -8.73
N ILE A 22 40.12 -1.17 -9.56
CA ILE A 22 40.10 0.23 -9.11
C ILE A 22 39.00 0.45 -8.07
N SER A 23 37.81 -0.11 -8.30
CA SER A 23 36.67 0.06 -7.38
C SER A 23 36.87 -0.63 -6.02
N LYS A 24 37.57 -1.78 -5.99
CA LYS A 24 37.84 -2.56 -4.76
C LYS A 24 38.72 -1.83 -3.76
N LEU A 25 39.43 -0.79 -4.20
CA LEU A 25 40.23 0.07 -3.32
C LEU A 25 39.36 1.02 -2.48
N GLY A 26 38.09 1.19 -2.86
CA GLY A 26 37.12 2.04 -2.18
C GLY A 26 36.32 1.34 -1.07
N SER A 27 35.47 2.13 -0.42
CA SER A 27 34.39 1.60 0.43
C SER A 27 33.21 1.13 -0.44
N ASP A 28 32.32 0.36 0.16
CA ASP A 28 31.06 -0.07 -0.46
C ASP A 28 30.30 1.10 -1.09
N LEU A 29 29.83 0.88 -2.32
CA LEU A 29 29.12 1.88 -3.09
C LEU A 29 27.65 1.93 -2.66
N LEU A 30 27.10 3.13 -2.48
CA LEU A 30 25.69 3.27 -2.15
C LEU A 30 24.79 2.94 -3.35
N ALA A 31 25.22 3.35 -4.55
CA ALA A 31 24.53 3.04 -5.79
C ALA A 31 25.54 2.90 -6.93
N LEU A 32 25.30 1.95 -7.83
CA LEU A 32 26.07 1.71 -9.04
C LEU A 32 25.20 1.98 -10.26
N TYR A 33 25.65 2.84 -11.16
CA TYR A 33 25.00 3.09 -12.45
C TYR A 33 25.89 2.58 -13.56
N THR A 34 25.40 1.62 -14.34
CA THR A 34 26.13 1.03 -15.46
C THR A 34 25.40 1.36 -16.75
N PHE A 35 26.11 2.00 -17.69
CA PHE A 35 25.63 2.29 -19.04
C PHE A 35 26.41 1.44 -20.03
N SER A 36 25.86 0.27 -20.37
CA SER A 36 26.51 -0.72 -21.24
C SER A 36 25.48 -1.69 -21.80
N ASP A 37 25.93 -2.68 -22.57
CA ASP A 37 25.09 -3.81 -22.93
C ASP A 37 24.62 -4.57 -21.67
N PRO A 38 23.47 -5.28 -21.74
CA PRO A 38 22.89 -5.97 -20.57
C PRO A 38 23.79 -7.04 -19.96
N ALA A 39 24.66 -7.69 -20.75
CA ALA A 39 25.54 -8.74 -20.25
C ALA A 39 26.67 -8.15 -19.41
N THR A 40 27.30 -7.07 -19.90
CA THR A 40 28.33 -6.33 -19.18
C THR A 40 27.77 -5.64 -17.93
N ALA A 41 26.57 -5.06 -18.01
CA ALA A 41 25.92 -4.42 -16.86
C ALA A 41 25.65 -5.44 -15.74
N LYS A 42 25.16 -6.63 -16.10
CA LYS A 42 24.95 -7.75 -15.17
C LYS A 42 26.27 -8.22 -14.57
N PHE A 43 27.33 -8.32 -15.37
CA PHE A 43 28.64 -8.72 -14.86
C PHE A 43 29.17 -7.72 -13.84
N LEU A 44 29.10 -6.42 -14.14
CA LEU A 44 29.55 -5.37 -13.23
C LEU A 44 28.73 -5.34 -11.93
N SER A 45 27.40 -5.48 -12.00
CA SER A 45 26.57 -5.49 -10.79
C SER A 45 26.83 -6.68 -9.87
N GLN A 46 27.32 -7.80 -10.39
CA GLN A 46 27.70 -8.96 -9.60
C GLN A 46 29.08 -8.84 -8.95
N HIS A 47 30.00 -8.09 -9.58
CA HIS A 47 31.41 -8.01 -9.13
C HIS A 47 31.72 -6.74 -8.32
N LEU A 48 30.90 -5.70 -8.45
CA LEU A 48 31.04 -4.45 -7.70
C LEU A 48 30.14 -4.50 -6.47
N ASN A 49 30.70 -4.22 -5.30
CA ASN A 49 29.92 -4.17 -4.06
C ASN A 49 29.14 -2.85 -3.99
N ALA A 50 27.85 -2.92 -4.34
CA ALA A 50 26.93 -1.80 -4.28
C ALA A 50 25.60 -2.20 -3.63
N LEU A 51 25.03 -1.32 -2.80
CA LEU A 51 23.72 -1.56 -2.17
C LEU A 51 22.58 -1.60 -3.19
N THR A 52 22.71 -0.85 -4.28
CA THR A 52 21.77 -0.89 -5.40
C THR A 52 22.51 -0.71 -6.72
N SER A 53 22.06 -1.41 -7.77
CA SER A 53 22.65 -1.36 -9.10
C SER A 53 21.59 -1.07 -10.15
N PHE A 54 21.82 -0.07 -11.00
CA PHE A 54 20.93 0.32 -12.07
C PHE A 54 21.63 0.16 -13.42
N ALA A 55 20.99 -0.58 -14.32
CA ALA A 55 21.45 -0.75 -15.70
C ALA A 55 20.69 0.21 -16.62
N ASN A 56 21.43 0.98 -17.41
CA ASN A 56 20.93 1.85 -18.48
C ASN A 56 19.81 2.83 -18.06
N SER A 57 19.72 3.16 -16.76
CA SER A 57 18.69 4.03 -16.22
C SER A 57 19.16 4.72 -14.95
N ILE A 58 18.70 5.96 -14.76
CA ILE A 58 18.83 6.73 -13.52
C ILE A 58 17.41 7.00 -13.06
N PRO A 59 16.90 6.28 -12.05
CA PRO A 59 15.55 6.52 -11.58
C PRO A 59 15.36 7.96 -11.08
N SER A 60 14.20 8.57 -11.27
CA SER A 60 13.95 9.93 -10.77
C SER A 60 13.87 9.98 -9.23
N HIS A 61 13.47 8.89 -8.58
CA HIS A 61 13.25 8.83 -7.14
C HIS A 61 14.53 8.90 -6.28
N ILE A 62 15.71 8.70 -6.89
CA ILE A 62 17.03 8.87 -6.24
C ILE A 62 17.57 10.30 -6.39
N LEU A 63 17.08 11.08 -7.37
CA LEU A 63 17.49 12.45 -7.59
C LEU A 63 16.95 13.40 -6.51
N VAL A 64 15.91 12.96 -5.80
CA VAL A 64 15.23 13.75 -4.77
C VAL A 64 15.25 13.01 -3.43
N GLY A 65 15.74 13.70 -2.40
CA GLY A 65 15.70 13.25 -1.01
C GLY A 65 16.89 12.41 -0.56
N PRO A 66 16.88 11.96 0.71
CA PRO A 66 18.01 11.25 1.31
C PRO A 66 18.27 9.89 0.65
N ALA A 67 19.46 9.35 0.89
CA ALA A 67 19.83 8.00 0.49
C ALA A 67 18.82 6.96 0.98
N ALA A 68 18.61 5.89 0.19
CA ALA A 68 17.72 4.80 0.56
C ALA A 68 18.21 4.13 1.87
N PRO A 69 17.29 3.68 2.73
CA PRO A 69 17.65 3.09 4.01
C PRO A 69 18.25 1.70 3.80
N ASN A 70 19.26 1.36 4.60
CA ASN A 70 19.82 0.01 4.62
C ASN A 70 18.99 -0.87 5.57
N THR A 71 17.88 -1.40 5.07
CA THR A 71 16.97 -2.27 5.83
C THR A 71 16.81 -3.62 5.13
N PRO A 72 16.56 -4.70 5.88
CA PRO A 72 16.29 -6.02 5.31
C PRO A 72 14.95 -6.10 4.56
N VAL A 73 14.09 -5.09 4.69
CA VAL A 73 12.80 -4.99 4.00
C VAL A 73 13.03 -4.47 2.59
N SER A 74 12.52 -5.19 1.58
CA SER A 74 12.59 -4.74 0.20
C SER A 74 11.74 -3.48 0.00
N PRO A 75 12.28 -2.42 -0.63
CA PRO A 75 11.48 -1.26 -0.98
C PRO A 75 10.45 -1.62 -2.07
N PRO A 76 9.28 -0.96 -2.09
CA PRO A 76 8.27 -1.14 -3.13
C PRO A 76 8.70 -0.49 -4.46
N HIS A 77 8.14 -0.96 -5.59
CA HIS A 77 8.56 -0.55 -6.94
C HIS A 77 8.52 0.96 -7.22
N TYR A 78 7.62 1.71 -6.56
CA TYR A 78 7.38 3.13 -6.85
C TYR A 78 7.73 4.07 -5.69
N HIS A 79 8.13 3.54 -4.53
CA HIS A 79 8.45 4.35 -3.35
C HIS A 79 9.75 3.92 -2.70
N LYS A 80 10.51 4.91 -2.21
CA LYS A 80 11.80 4.70 -1.53
C LYS A 80 11.67 3.94 -0.20
N TYR A 81 10.49 4.00 0.42
CA TYR A 81 10.21 3.39 1.73
C TYR A 81 8.90 2.60 1.69
N SER A 82 8.88 1.43 2.32
CA SER A 82 7.63 0.71 2.64
C SER A 82 7.04 1.25 3.94
N THR A 83 5.72 1.14 4.12
CA THR A 83 5.05 1.35 5.42
C THR A 83 5.64 0.46 6.51
N ASP A 84 6.12 -0.73 6.13
CA ASP A 84 6.74 -1.69 7.04
C ASP A 84 8.03 -1.16 7.66
N MET A 85 8.76 -0.29 6.96
CA MET A 85 9.99 0.33 7.48
C MET A 85 9.71 1.35 8.59
N PHE A 86 8.47 1.84 8.69
CA PHE A 86 8.03 2.82 9.68
C PHE A 86 6.98 2.27 10.66
N SER A 87 6.68 0.98 10.60
CA SER A 87 5.69 0.34 11.47
C SER A 87 6.33 -0.78 12.30
N SER A 88 5.81 -1.01 13.51
CA SER A 88 6.24 -2.10 14.38
C SER A 88 5.13 -3.15 14.48
N PRO A 89 5.40 -4.45 14.26
CA PRO A 89 4.40 -5.49 14.46
C PRO A 89 3.96 -5.53 15.93
N ARG A 90 2.65 -5.51 16.18
CA ARG A 90 2.05 -5.62 17.52
C ARG A 90 1.04 -6.77 17.57
N PRO A 91 1.50 -8.03 17.70
CA PRO A 91 0.58 -9.15 17.86
C PRO A 91 -0.17 -9.03 19.19
N GLN A 92 -1.50 -9.17 19.14
CA GLN A 92 -2.36 -9.21 20.32
C GLN A 92 -3.00 -10.58 20.42
N TYR A 93 -2.74 -11.27 21.52
CA TYR A 93 -3.39 -12.52 21.85
C TYR A 93 -4.53 -12.23 22.80
N ILE A 94 -5.76 -12.47 22.35
CA ILE A 94 -6.91 -12.48 23.24
C ILE A 94 -6.93 -13.82 23.97
N THR A 95 -6.90 -13.78 25.31
CA THR A 95 -7.18 -14.96 26.12
C THR A 95 -8.64 -15.33 25.91
N LEU A 96 -8.90 -16.44 25.22
CA LEU A 96 -10.26 -16.97 25.16
C LEU A 96 -10.73 -17.31 26.59
N PRO A 97 -11.98 -16.99 26.96
CA PRO A 97 -12.58 -17.49 28.19
C PRO A 97 -12.47 -19.02 28.23
N ALA A 98 -12.41 -19.59 29.45
CA ALA A 98 -12.30 -21.02 29.75
C ALA A 98 -12.95 -21.90 28.67
N PRO A 99 -12.30 -23.00 28.24
CA PRO A 99 -12.66 -23.75 27.03
C PRO A 99 -14.13 -24.10 27.06
N SER A 100 -14.93 -23.31 26.35
CA SER A 100 -16.31 -23.67 26.10
C SER A 100 -16.26 -25.01 25.37
N SER A 101 -17.21 -25.91 25.65
CA SER A 101 -17.24 -27.25 25.04
C SER A 101 -17.11 -27.23 23.52
N ASN A 102 -17.42 -26.09 22.89
CA ASN A 102 -17.34 -25.89 21.44
C ASN A 102 -15.90 -25.63 20.97
N LEU A 103 -15.08 -24.94 21.75
CA LEU A 103 -13.68 -24.68 21.40
C LEU A 103 -12.86 -25.97 21.47
N ALA A 104 -13.09 -26.82 22.47
CA ALA A 104 -12.49 -28.14 22.56
C ALA A 104 -12.91 -29.07 21.39
N LEU A 105 -14.16 -28.95 20.93
CA LEU A 105 -14.63 -29.67 19.73
C LEU A 105 -13.99 -29.13 18.44
N ILE A 106 -13.75 -27.83 18.34
CA ILE A 106 -13.05 -27.22 17.20
C ILE A 106 -11.58 -27.66 17.18
N ASP A 107 -10.93 -27.71 18.34
CA ASP A 107 -9.54 -28.14 18.47
C ASP A 107 -9.38 -29.65 18.17
N ASP A 108 -10.32 -30.49 18.62
CA ASP A 108 -10.36 -31.93 18.27
C ASP A 108 -10.60 -32.15 16.76
N VAL A 109 -11.41 -31.32 16.12
CA VAL A 109 -11.61 -31.36 14.65
C VAL A 109 -10.35 -30.88 13.92
N LEU A 110 -9.71 -29.80 14.38
CA LEU A 110 -8.49 -29.25 13.80
C LEU A 110 -7.30 -30.23 13.95
N ALA A 111 -7.16 -30.88 15.10
CA ALA A 111 -6.12 -31.86 15.37
C ALA A 111 -6.29 -33.14 14.52
N ARG A 112 -7.54 -33.52 14.20
CA ARG A 112 -7.85 -34.72 13.40
C ARG A 112 -7.98 -34.46 11.90
N PHE A 113 -7.55 -33.30 11.39
CA PHE A 113 -7.65 -32.96 9.96
C PHE A 113 -7.03 -34.01 9.03
N HIS A 114 -6.01 -34.74 9.50
CA HIS A 114 -5.28 -35.74 8.72
C HIS A 114 -5.98 -37.12 8.66
N GLU A 115 -6.96 -37.41 9.52
CA GLU A 115 -7.72 -38.67 9.51
C GLU A 115 -9.22 -38.46 9.21
N PRO A 116 -9.69 -38.72 7.97
CA PRO A 116 -11.06 -38.43 7.57
C PRO A 116 -12.12 -39.38 8.17
N ALA A 117 -11.73 -40.56 8.67
CA ALA A 117 -12.67 -41.57 9.17
C ALA A 117 -13.29 -41.23 10.54
N GLY A 118 -12.57 -40.49 11.40
CA GLY A 118 -13.04 -40.13 12.75
C GLY A 118 -13.81 -38.80 12.83
N GLN A 119 -13.76 -37.97 11.78
CA GLN A 119 -14.25 -36.59 11.79
C GLN A 119 -15.78 -36.47 11.79
N SER A 120 -16.50 -37.47 11.26
CA SER A 120 -17.94 -37.38 11.01
C SER A 120 -18.75 -37.15 12.30
N SER A 121 -18.35 -37.77 13.42
CA SER A 121 -19.10 -37.68 14.67
C SER A 121 -18.94 -36.33 15.39
N ALA A 122 -17.75 -35.73 15.34
CA ALA A 122 -17.46 -34.43 15.96
C ALA A 122 -18.04 -33.26 15.15
N LEU A 123 -17.94 -33.32 13.82
CA LEU A 123 -18.56 -32.35 12.91
C LEU A 123 -20.09 -32.38 12.99
N VAL A 124 -20.70 -33.57 13.10
CA VAL A 124 -22.16 -33.70 13.26
C VAL A 124 -22.63 -33.12 14.60
N LYS A 125 -21.86 -33.31 15.68
CA LYS A 125 -22.16 -32.70 17.00
C LYS A 125 -22.02 -31.18 16.99
N LEU A 126 -21.03 -30.63 16.28
CA LEU A 126 -20.90 -29.18 16.10
C LEU A 126 -22.04 -28.62 15.24
N ARG A 127 -22.36 -29.28 14.12
CA ARG A 127 -23.45 -28.87 13.23
C ARG A 127 -24.81 -28.91 13.94
N GLY A 128 -25.08 -29.94 14.75
CA GLY A 128 -26.32 -30.06 15.53
C GLY A 128 -26.43 -29.09 16.72
N LYS A 129 -25.32 -28.47 17.14
CA LYS A 129 -25.33 -27.38 18.14
C LYS A 129 -25.46 -26.00 17.50
N VAL A 130 -24.93 -25.79 16.29
CA VAL A 130 -25.02 -24.53 15.53
C VAL A 130 -26.34 -24.41 14.77
N VAL A 131 -26.86 -25.51 14.27
CA VAL A 131 -28.19 -25.64 13.68
C VAL A 131 -29.00 -26.43 14.71
N GLY A 132 -29.89 -25.76 15.45
CA GLY A 132 -30.71 -26.47 16.44
C GLY A 132 -31.47 -27.64 15.80
N LYS A 133 -31.96 -28.59 16.62
CA LYS A 133 -32.75 -29.75 16.18
C LYS A 133 -33.91 -29.42 15.23
N ASP A 134 -34.33 -28.15 15.18
CA ASP A 134 -35.43 -27.63 14.36
C ASP A 134 -34.98 -26.99 13.02
N GLY A 135 -33.71 -27.16 12.61
CA GLY A 135 -33.18 -26.63 11.34
C GLY A 135 -32.95 -25.11 11.31
N LYS A 136 -33.19 -24.41 12.42
CA LYS A 136 -32.97 -22.96 12.54
C LYS A 136 -31.57 -22.70 13.09
N ALA A 137 -30.78 -21.93 12.34
CA ALA A 137 -29.45 -21.49 12.74
C ALA A 137 -29.51 -20.79 14.11
N ALA A 138 -28.51 -21.05 14.94
CA ALA A 138 -28.37 -20.48 16.28
C ALA A 138 -28.64 -18.98 16.23
N LYS A 139 -29.58 -18.56 17.08
CA LYS A 139 -30.08 -17.19 17.25
C LYS A 139 -28.92 -16.20 17.19
N LEU A 140 -28.82 -15.45 16.08
CA LEU A 140 -27.88 -14.35 15.89
C LEU A 140 -27.82 -13.50 17.16
N LEU A 141 -26.60 -13.22 17.63
CA LEU A 141 -26.37 -12.36 18.79
C LEU A 141 -27.01 -11.01 18.50
N LYS A 142 -28.09 -10.69 19.22
CA LYS A 142 -28.73 -9.39 19.13
C LYS A 142 -27.74 -8.36 19.68
N PRO A 143 -27.42 -7.28 18.94
CA PRO A 143 -26.50 -6.25 19.42
C PRO A 143 -27.01 -5.72 20.78
N LYS A 144 -26.10 -5.61 21.74
CA LYS A 144 -26.40 -5.24 23.15
C LYS A 144 -26.94 -3.82 23.29
N LYS A 145 -26.89 -3.03 22.21
CA LYS A 145 -27.51 -1.71 22.09
C LYS A 145 -28.36 -1.71 20.83
N ALA A 146 -29.65 -1.38 20.96
CA ALA A 146 -30.46 -1.03 19.81
C ALA A 146 -29.78 0.16 19.13
N GLN A 147 -29.27 -0.05 17.93
CA GLN A 147 -28.74 1.02 17.11
C GLN A 147 -29.85 2.09 17.02
N PRO A 148 -29.58 3.35 17.38
CA PRO A 148 -30.59 4.40 17.29
C PRO A 148 -31.12 4.40 15.85
N LYS A 149 -32.44 4.54 15.66
CA LYS A 149 -33.03 4.67 14.33
C LYS A 149 -32.34 5.84 13.65
N GLY A 150 -31.40 5.53 12.77
CA GLY A 150 -30.52 6.49 12.14
C GLY A 150 -31.31 7.38 11.20
N SER A 151 -31.80 8.49 11.73
CA SER A 151 -32.28 9.64 10.94
C SER A 151 -31.10 10.50 10.45
N GLN A 152 -29.88 9.98 10.51
CA GLN A 152 -28.70 10.60 9.92
C GLN A 152 -28.55 10.05 8.51
N LEU A 153 -28.69 10.93 7.52
CA LEU A 153 -28.30 10.67 6.13
C LEU A 153 -26.94 9.97 6.13
N GLY A 154 -26.83 8.87 5.39
CA GLY A 154 -25.59 8.11 5.30
C GLY A 154 -24.46 8.98 4.74
N PHE A 155 -23.22 8.65 5.09
CA PHE A 155 -22.01 9.34 4.59
C PHE A 155 -22.03 9.56 3.06
N PHE A 156 -22.51 8.57 2.30
CA PHE A 156 -22.65 8.67 0.84
C PHE A 156 -23.73 9.66 0.39
N GLU A 157 -24.85 9.73 1.11
CA GLU A 157 -25.95 10.64 0.80
C GLU A 157 -25.55 12.08 1.11
N GLN A 158 -24.82 12.31 2.20
CA GLN A 158 -24.18 13.60 2.49
C GLN A 158 -23.18 14.00 1.39
N GLY A 159 -22.38 13.06 0.91
CA GLY A 159 -21.43 13.31 -0.20
C GLY A 159 -22.12 13.73 -1.49
N ILE A 160 -23.24 13.08 -1.85
CA ILE A 160 -24.02 13.41 -3.05
C ILE A 160 -24.67 14.80 -2.91
N VAL A 161 -25.29 15.09 -1.76
CA VAL A 161 -25.94 16.40 -1.51
C VAL A 161 -24.92 17.53 -1.55
N LEU A 162 -23.74 17.34 -0.94
CA LEU A 162 -22.66 18.33 -0.94
C LEU A 162 -22.12 18.55 -2.36
N GLY A 163 -21.86 17.46 -3.11
CA GLY A 163 -21.35 17.52 -4.48
C GLY A 163 -22.34 18.20 -5.44
N ALA A 164 -23.62 17.85 -5.35
CA ALA A 164 -24.67 18.45 -6.16
C ALA A 164 -24.83 19.96 -5.87
N GLY A 165 -24.77 20.35 -4.58
CA GLY A 165 -24.81 21.76 -4.19
C GLY A 165 -23.67 22.58 -4.79
N LEU A 166 -22.44 22.04 -4.76
CA LEU A 166 -21.26 22.70 -5.31
C LEU A 166 -21.39 22.92 -6.82
N VAL A 167 -21.78 21.89 -7.58
CA VAL A 167 -21.97 22.00 -9.04
C VAL A 167 -23.05 23.04 -9.38
N LEU A 168 -24.17 23.03 -8.64
CA LEU A 168 -25.29 23.93 -8.90
C LEU A 168 -24.88 25.40 -8.70
N THR A 169 -24.08 25.71 -7.68
CA THR A 169 -23.61 27.09 -7.44
C THR A 169 -22.75 27.63 -8.58
N VAL A 170 -21.87 26.80 -9.16
CA VAL A 170 -21.02 27.18 -10.31
C VAL A 170 -21.87 27.43 -11.56
N VAL A 171 -22.84 26.57 -11.83
CA VAL A 171 -23.74 26.72 -12.98
C VAL A 171 -24.59 27.98 -12.85
N ILE A 172 -25.17 28.24 -11.67
CA ILE A 172 -25.96 29.46 -11.44
C ILE A 172 -25.08 30.70 -11.60
N SER A 173 -23.88 30.72 -11.02
CA SER A 173 -22.98 31.88 -11.09
C SER A 173 -22.55 32.20 -12.52
N THR A 174 -22.31 31.17 -13.34
CA THR A 174 -21.90 31.33 -14.74
C THR A 174 -23.04 31.80 -15.63
N VAL A 175 -24.25 31.24 -15.45
CA VAL A 175 -25.43 31.65 -16.23
C VAL A 175 -25.88 33.06 -15.87
N VAL A 176 -25.95 33.39 -14.57
CA VAL A 176 -26.35 34.72 -14.11
C VAL A 176 -25.30 35.77 -14.48
N GLY A 177 -24.02 35.49 -14.23
CA GLY A 177 -22.93 36.40 -14.58
C GLY A 177 -22.81 36.60 -16.10
N GLY A 178 -22.84 35.52 -16.87
CA GLY A 178 -22.78 35.57 -18.34
C GLY A 178 -23.99 36.29 -18.94
N GLY A 179 -25.20 36.03 -18.44
CA GLY A 179 -26.41 36.72 -18.87
C GLY A 179 -26.40 38.22 -18.54
N TRP A 180 -25.88 38.60 -17.38
CA TRP A 180 -25.74 40.01 -17.00
C TRP A 180 -24.74 40.76 -17.89
N VAL A 181 -23.59 40.14 -18.19
CA VAL A 181 -22.57 40.71 -19.09
C VAL A 181 -23.12 40.83 -20.52
N LEU A 182 -23.79 39.79 -21.02
CA LEU A 182 -24.36 39.81 -22.37
C LEU A 182 -25.48 40.86 -22.51
N ARG A 183 -26.33 41.00 -21.49
CA ARG A 183 -27.36 42.05 -21.46
C ARG A 183 -26.73 43.44 -21.50
N ARG A 184 -25.67 43.67 -20.70
CA ARG A 184 -24.94 44.94 -20.69
C ARG A 184 -24.31 45.25 -22.04
N TYR A 185 -23.72 44.24 -22.69
CA TYR A 185 -23.17 44.37 -24.04
C TYR A 185 -24.24 44.75 -25.08
N ILE A 186 -25.42 44.11 -25.02
CA ILE A 186 -26.52 44.42 -25.94
C ILE A 186 -27.05 45.85 -25.72
N ASP A 187 -27.25 46.28 -24.47
CA ASP A 187 -27.75 47.63 -24.16
C ASP A 187 -26.77 48.73 -24.62
N GLU A 188 -25.45 48.47 -24.55
CA GLU A 188 -24.41 49.40 -25.03
C GLU A 188 -24.38 49.52 -26.57
N HIS A 189 -24.73 48.46 -27.29
CA HIS A 189 -24.79 48.43 -28.76
C HIS A 189 -26.16 48.77 -29.37
N ARG A 190 -27.19 49.03 -28.55
CA ARG A 190 -28.57 49.31 -29.03
C ARG A 190 -28.87 50.80 -29.27
N HIS A 191 -27.93 51.69 -28.95
CA HIS A 191 -28.09 53.15 -29.07
C HIS A 191 -27.33 53.79 -30.25
N LEU A 192 -26.99 53.00 -31.28
CA LEU A 192 -26.54 53.46 -32.59
C LEU A 192 -27.59 53.09 -33.65
#